data_AF-A0A961IC62-F1
#
_entry.id   AF-A0A961IC62-F1
#
_cell.length_a   1.000
_cell.length_b   1.000
_cell.length_c   1.000
_cell.angle_alpha   90.00
_cell.angle_beta   90.00
_cell.angle_gamma   90.00
#
_symmetry.space_group_name_H-M   'P 1'
#
loop_
_entity.id
_entity.type
_entity.pdbx_description
1 polymer ?
#
loop_
_entity_poly.entity_id
_entity_poly.type
_entity_poly.pdbx_seq_one_letter_code
_entity_poly.pdbx_strand_id
1 'polypeptide(L)'
;MSTRNAHITGRMVDAYGRVRSLVLQIRLVLKDWPLRNFLLLFLVYYILATLAVIARYDFNPSSLIHFGHYYVAQNESYTPEGAIRLIGNEEHGGNGYDGQIFYYYARTLFLNDTWPQGFSHAYRAPRMGYPLLAAPFALFGSWGVVTG
;
A
#
# COMPACT_ATOMS: atom_id res chain seq x y z
N MET A 1 -36.50 -29.63 41.10
CA MET A 1 -35.22 -29.51 40.36
C MET A 1 -35.37 -29.42 38.82
N SER A 2 -36.56 -29.61 38.24
CA SER A 2 -36.77 -29.71 36.78
C SER A 2 -36.87 -28.37 36.02
N THR A 3 -37.39 -27.30 36.64
CA THR A 3 -37.74 -26.04 35.95
C THR A 3 -36.56 -25.11 35.63
N ARG A 4 -35.48 -25.14 36.44
CA ARG A 4 -34.28 -24.33 36.15
C ARG A 4 -33.51 -24.82 34.92
N ASN A 5 -33.43 -26.14 34.72
CA ASN A 5 -32.68 -26.73 33.61
C ASN A 5 -33.35 -26.43 32.26
N ALA A 6 -34.69 -26.52 32.19
CA ALA A 6 -35.46 -26.17 31.00
C ALA A 6 -35.31 -24.68 30.61
N HIS A 7 -35.21 -23.79 31.60
CA HIS A 7 -35.05 -22.36 31.34
C HIS A 7 -33.65 -22.00 30.80
N ILE A 8 -32.62 -22.74 31.21
CA ILE A 8 -31.24 -22.56 30.75
C ILE A 8 -31.06 -23.10 29.32
N THR A 9 -31.61 -24.28 29.02
CA THR A 9 -31.59 -24.83 27.65
C THR A 9 -32.37 -23.96 26.66
N GLY A 10 -33.54 -23.42 27.05
CA GLY A 10 -34.30 -22.49 26.22
C GLY A 10 -33.51 -21.24 25.83
N ARG A 11 -32.80 -20.60 26.80
CA ARG A 11 -31.98 -19.41 26.52
C ARG A 11 -30.77 -19.69 25.64
N MET A 12 -30.16 -20.87 25.76
CA MET A 12 -29.03 -21.26 24.90
C MET A 12 -29.47 -21.50 23.45
N VAL A 13 -30.61 -22.16 23.23
CA VAL A 13 -31.16 -22.39 21.89
C VAL A 13 -31.50 -21.06 21.21
N ASP A 14 -32.05 -20.11 21.97
CA ASP A 14 -32.38 -18.76 21.50
C ASP A 14 -31.14 -17.91 21.16
N ALA A 15 -30.08 -18.03 21.97
CA ALA A 15 -28.80 -17.38 21.69
C ALA A 15 -28.16 -17.94 20.42
N TYR A 16 -28.18 -19.27 20.25
CA TYR A 16 -27.64 -19.93 19.07
C TYR A 16 -28.43 -19.57 17.79
N GLY A 17 -29.75 -19.49 17.89
CA GLY A 17 -30.62 -19.03 16.79
C GLY A 17 -30.31 -17.59 16.36
N ARG A 18 -30.12 -16.68 17.33
CA ARG A 18 -29.75 -15.28 17.06
C ARG A 18 -28.38 -15.14 16.41
N VAL A 19 -27.38 -15.86 16.90
CA VAL A 19 -26.02 -15.85 16.31
C VAL A 19 -26.05 -16.41 14.89
N ARG A 20 -26.75 -17.53 14.67
CA ARG A 20 -26.89 -18.13 13.32
C ARG A 20 -27.61 -17.20 12.34
N SER A 21 -28.66 -16.51 12.81
CA SER A 21 -29.38 -15.50 12.03
C SER A 21 -28.49 -14.32 11.65
N LEU A 22 -27.72 -13.78 12.61
CA LEU A 22 -26.77 -12.69 12.37
C LEU A 22 -25.69 -13.07 11.35
N VAL A 23 -25.12 -14.27 11.47
CA VAL A 23 -24.11 -14.79 10.53
C VAL A 23 -24.68 -14.95 9.12
N LEU A 24 -25.94 -15.41 9.00
CA LEU A 24 -26.63 -15.50 7.71
C LEU A 24 -26.89 -14.12 7.10
N GLN A 25 -27.34 -13.16 7.91
CA GLN A 25 -27.55 -11.79 7.46
C GLN A 25 -26.24 -11.14 6.99
N ILE A 26 -25.14 -11.30 7.73
CA ILE A 26 -23.81 -10.82 7.32
C ILE A 26 -23.36 -11.49 6.02
N ARG A 27 -23.54 -12.82 5.89
CA ARG A 27 -23.19 -13.54 4.66
C ARG A 27 -23.99 -13.06 3.45
N LEU A 28 -25.28 -12.77 3.62
CA LEU A 28 -26.13 -12.24 2.55
C LEU A 28 -25.69 -10.83 2.16
N VAL A 29 -25.45 -9.96 3.13
CA VAL A 29 -24.94 -8.59 2.90
C VAL A 29 -23.58 -8.60 2.20
N LEU A 30 -22.67 -9.49 2.59
CA LEU A 30 -21.35 -9.61 1.96
C LEU A 30 -21.39 -10.26 0.58
N LYS A 31 -22.31 -11.23 0.37
CA LYS A 31 -22.51 -11.89 -0.92
C LYS A 31 -23.04 -10.92 -1.98
N ASP A 32 -23.92 -10.01 -1.56
CA ASP A 32 -24.56 -9.04 -2.45
C ASP A 32 -23.83 -7.68 -2.48
N TRP A 33 -22.67 -7.55 -1.80
CA TRP A 33 -21.87 -6.33 -1.86
C TRP A 33 -21.23 -6.21 -3.25
N PRO A 34 -21.67 -5.28 -4.11
CA PRO A 34 -21.15 -5.21 -5.46
C PRO A 34 -19.68 -4.78 -5.40
N LEU A 35 -18.84 -5.39 -6.24
CA LEU A 35 -17.42 -5.01 -6.44
C LEU A 35 -17.27 -3.48 -6.56
N ARG A 36 -18.24 -2.81 -7.20
CA ARG A 36 -18.33 -1.35 -7.28
C ARG A 36 -18.25 -0.66 -5.92
N ASN A 37 -19.01 -1.10 -4.92
CA ASN A 37 -19.02 -0.46 -3.60
C ASN A 37 -17.70 -0.69 -2.86
N PHE A 38 -17.09 -1.86 -3.02
CA PHE A 38 -15.75 -2.13 -2.49
C PHE A 38 -14.71 -1.22 -3.15
N LEU A 39 -14.72 -1.10 -4.47
CA LEU A 39 -13.82 -0.21 -5.22
C LEU A 39 -14.01 1.26 -4.81
N LEU A 40 -15.25 1.71 -4.60
CA LEU A 40 -15.55 3.05 -4.12
C LEU A 40 -14.98 3.28 -2.72
N LEU A 41 -15.20 2.37 -1.78
CA LEU A 41 -14.64 2.47 -0.42
C LEU A 41 -13.11 2.45 -0.43
N PHE A 42 -12.52 1.57 -1.24
CA PHE A 42 -11.07 1.52 -1.43
C PHE A 42 -10.53 2.85 -1.96
N LEU A 43 -11.17 3.43 -2.96
CA LEU A 43 -10.74 4.70 -3.56
C LEU A 43 -10.91 5.88 -2.58
N VAL A 44 -12.01 5.92 -1.84
CA VAL A 44 -12.21 6.93 -0.76
C VAL A 44 -11.12 6.80 0.30
N TYR A 45 -10.88 5.58 0.80
CA TYR A 45 -9.82 5.33 1.77
C TYR A 45 -8.45 5.73 1.24
N TYR A 46 -8.12 5.33 0.01
CA TYR A 46 -6.85 5.63 -0.64
C TYR A 46 -6.63 7.15 -0.76
N ILE A 47 -7.64 7.90 -1.20
CA ILE A 47 -7.58 9.37 -1.29
C ILE A 47 -7.36 9.98 0.09
N LEU A 48 -8.15 9.58 1.10
CA LEU A 48 -8.02 10.13 2.46
C LEU A 48 -6.65 9.83 3.07
N ALA A 49 -6.14 8.61 2.91
CA ALA A 49 -4.80 8.24 3.36
C ALA A 49 -3.71 9.07 2.65
N THR A 50 -3.85 9.25 1.33
CA THR A 50 -2.93 10.08 0.53
C THR A 50 -2.95 11.53 1.00
N LEU A 51 -4.13 12.11 1.19
CA LEU A 51 -4.28 13.48 1.69
C LEU A 51 -3.72 13.64 3.10
N ALA A 52 -3.93 12.67 3.99
CA ALA A 52 -3.38 12.70 5.34
C ALA A 52 -1.83 12.71 5.34
N VAL A 53 -1.20 11.95 4.43
CA VAL A 53 0.26 11.96 4.26
C VAL A 53 0.73 13.31 3.76
N ILE A 54 0.13 13.84 2.69
CA ILE A 54 0.55 15.11 2.09
C ILE A 54 0.31 16.29 3.05
N ALA A 55 -0.78 16.27 3.81
CA ALA A 55 -1.10 17.29 4.81
C ALA A 55 -0.06 17.37 5.94
N ARG A 56 0.64 16.26 6.28
CA ARG A 56 1.73 16.26 7.26
C ARG A 56 2.95 17.08 6.81
N TYR A 57 3.08 17.32 5.52
CA TYR A 57 4.21 18.02 4.90
C TYR A 57 3.73 19.27 4.15
N ASP A 58 2.83 20.05 4.78
CA ASP A 58 2.33 21.33 4.24
C ASP A 58 1.71 21.21 2.84
N PHE A 59 1.00 20.12 2.60
CA PHE A 59 0.39 19.79 1.30
C PHE A 59 1.39 19.64 0.14
N ASN A 60 2.66 19.32 0.43
CA ASN A 60 3.66 19.04 -0.58
C ASN A 60 3.49 17.63 -1.20
N PRO A 61 3.09 17.51 -2.48
CA PRO A 61 2.85 16.22 -3.12
C PRO A 61 4.12 15.37 -3.28
N SER A 62 5.30 15.99 -3.25
CA SER A 62 6.56 15.25 -3.26
C SER A 62 6.72 14.36 -2.03
N SER A 63 5.98 14.59 -0.94
CA SER A 63 6.02 13.75 0.26
C SER A 63 5.58 12.30 0.03
N LEU A 64 4.88 12.03 -1.08
CA LEU A 64 4.55 10.66 -1.50
C LEU A 64 5.78 9.90 -2.01
N ILE A 65 6.87 10.61 -2.30
CA ILE A 65 8.11 10.08 -2.82
C ILE A 65 9.23 10.44 -1.85
N HIS A 66 9.81 9.43 -1.21
CA HIS A 66 10.93 9.64 -0.32
C HIS A 66 12.24 9.73 -1.11
N PHE A 67 12.81 10.92 -1.17
CA PHE A 67 14.08 11.17 -1.85
C PHE A 67 15.26 10.99 -0.89
N GLY A 68 16.23 10.15 -1.25
CA GLY A 68 17.43 9.95 -0.46
C GLY A 68 18.40 11.12 -0.62
N HIS A 69 18.94 11.63 0.49
CA HIS A 69 19.81 12.81 0.50
C HIS A 69 20.97 12.74 -0.50
N TYR A 70 21.67 11.60 -0.58
CA TYR A 70 22.79 11.37 -1.50
C TYR A 70 22.39 11.51 -2.97
N TYR A 71 21.24 10.94 -3.35
CA TYR A 71 20.75 10.99 -4.72
C TYR A 71 20.27 12.39 -5.11
N VAL A 72 19.67 13.12 -4.17
CA VAL A 72 19.27 14.52 -4.42
C VAL A 72 20.49 15.40 -4.64
N ALA A 73 21.56 15.26 -3.86
CA ALA A 73 22.77 16.04 -4.03
C ALA A 73 23.40 15.90 -5.43
N GLN A 74 23.26 14.74 -6.06
CA GLN A 74 23.78 14.47 -7.41
C GLN A 74 22.80 14.86 -8.53
N ASN A 75 21.53 15.10 -8.19
CA ASN A 75 20.43 15.28 -9.15
C ASN A 75 19.51 16.45 -8.75
N GLU A 76 20.08 17.49 -8.14
CA GLU A 76 19.31 18.59 -7.55
C GLU A 76 18.45 19.29 -8.60
N SER A 77 18.96 19.46 -9.82
CA SER A 77 18.23 20.04 -10.96
C SER A 77 17.00 19.23 -11.40
N TYR A 78 16.96 17.93 -11.07
CA TYR A 78 15.84 17.04 -11.41
C TYR A 78 14.86 16.84 -10.27
N THR A 79 15.26 17.20 -9.05
CA THR A 79 14.46 17.01 -7.84
C THR A 79 13.49 18.19 -7.67
N PRO A 80 12.20 17.97 -7.35
CA PRO A 80 11.29 19.06 -7.02
C PRO A 80 11.84 19.96 -5.91
N GLU A 81 11.65 21.27 -6.05
CA GLU A 81 11.97 22.20 -4.97
C GLU A 81 11.14 21.89 -3.73
N GLY A 82 11.77 21.94 -2.55
CA GLY A 82 11.13 21.58 -1.30
C GLY A 82 10.86 20.08 -1.12
N ALA A 83 11.40 19.20 -1.98
CA ALA A 83 11.24 17.76 -1.81
C ALA A 83 11.69 17.29 -0.43
N ILE A 84 10.91 16.38 0.17
CA ILE A 84 11.23 15.80 1.47
C ILE A 84 12.44 14.88 1.32
N ARG A 85 13.59 15.33 1.82
CA ARG A 85 14.88 14.62 1.77
C ARG A 85 15.04 13.75 3.01
N LEU A 86 15.23 12.45 2.83
CA LEU A 86 15.55 11.52 3.89
C LEU A 86 17.05 11.44 4.10
N ILE A 87 17.49 11.71 5.33
CA ILE A 87 18.84 11.50 5.79
C ILE A 87 18.91 10.07 6.36
N GLY A 88 19.17 9.10 5.50
CA GLY A 88 19.36 7.70 5.87
C GLY A 88 20.83 7.37 6.20
N ASN A 89 21.15 6.09 6.41
CA ASN A 89 22.54 5.65 6.51
C ASN A 89 23.29 5.98 5.19
N GLU A 90 24.31 6.83 5.27
CA GLU A 90 25.12 7.27 4.14
C GLU A 90 25.84 6.11 3.45
N GLU A 91 26.22 5.05 4.19
CA GLU A 91 26.87 3.86 3.63
C GLU A 91 25.98 3.07 2.66
N HIS A 92 24.66 3.29 2.70
CA HIS A 92 23.70 2.68 1.78
C HIS A 92 23.04 3.73 0.85
N GLY A 93 23.66 4.90 0.69
CA GLY A 93 23.19 5.95 -0.22
C GLY A 93 22.03 6.78 0.35
N GLY A 94 21.87 6.81 1.68
CA GLY A 94 20.80 7.58 2.33
C GLY A 94 19.41 7.08 1.93
N ASN A 95 19.24 5.76 1.83
CA ASN A 95 18.03 4.98 1.52
C ASN A 95 16.77 5.79 1.18
N GLY A 96 16.77 6.43 0.01
CA GLY A 96 15.51 6.79 -0.65
C GLY A 96 14.81 5.51 -1.12
N TYR A 97 13.48 5.53 -1.13
CA TYR A 97 12.66 4.37 -1.52
C TYR A 97 12.69 4.19 -3.06
N ASP A 98 12.29 3.03 -3.59
CA ASP A 98 12.20 2.78 -5.04
C ASP A 98 11.37 3.84 -5.79
N GLY A 99 10.47 4.52 -5.07
CA GLY A 99 9.71 5.67 -5.58
C GLY A 99 10.58 6.78 -6.20
N GLN A 100 11.76 7.09 -5.65
CA GLN A 100 12.64 8.10 -6.23
C GLN A 100 13.22 7.64 -7.59
N ILE A 101 13.49 6.34 -7.73
CA ILE A 101 13.99 5.75 -8.97
C ILE A 101 12.92 5.89 -10.04
N PHE A 102 11.67 5.53 -9.70
CA PHE A 102 10.53 5.66 -10.62
C PHE A 102 10.27 7.11 -11.00
N TYR A 103 10.44 8.05 -10.06
CA TYR A 103 10.34 9.48 -10.35
C TYR A 103 11.35 9.93 -11.41
N TYR A 104 12.65 9.70 -11.17
CA TYR A 104 13.67 10.13 -12.13
C TYR A 104 13.55 9.37 -13.46
N TYR A 105 13.16 8.08 -13.43
CA TYR A 105 12.88 7.32 -14.64
C TYR A 105 11.74 7.96 -15.46
N ALA A 106 10.61 8.27 -14.82
CA ALA A 106 9.49 8.94 -15.47
C ALA A 106 9.90 10.28 -16.07
N ARG A 107 10.73 11.08 -15.38
CA ARG A 107 11.27 12.31 -15.95
C ARG A 107 12.09 12.07 -17.22
N THR A 108 12.98 11.08 -17.24
CA THR A 108 13.76 10.76 -18.45
C THR A 108 12.89 10.33 -19.62
N LEU A 109 11.77 9.64 -19.36
CA LEU A 109 10.83 9.20 -20.39
C LEU A 109 9.93 10.32 -20.90
N PHE A 110 9.36 11.12 -20.00
CA PHE A 110 8.31 12.08 -20.33
C PHE A 110 8.82 13.50 -20.57
N LEU A 111 9.99 13.85 -20.01
CA LEU A 111 10.57 15.20 -20.09
C LEU A 111 11.88 15.24 -20.89
N ASN A 112 12.30 14.12 -21.50
CA ASN A 112 13.56 13.98 -22.25
C ASN A 112 14.81 14.40 -21.45
N ASP A 113 14.75 14.31 -20.12
CA ASP A 113 15.89 14.59 -19.25
C ASP A 113 16.99 13.52 -19.42
N THR A 114 18.24 13.91 -19.14
CA THR A 114 19.35 12.94 -19.08
C THR A 114 19.20 12.01 -17.88
N TRP A 115 19.79 10.82 -18.00
CA TRP A 115 19.72 9.82 -16.93
C TRP A 115 20.29 10.35 -15.61
N PRO A 116 19.59 10.18 -14.47
CA PRO A 116 20.06 10.65 -13.18
C PRO A 116 21.37 9.96 -12.78
N GLN A 117 22.28 10.73 -12.19
CA GLN A 117 23.55 10.23 -11.66
C GLN A 117 23.32 9.33 -10.44
N GLY A 118 24.20 8.35 -10.25
CA GLY A 118 24.13 7.40 -9.13
C GLY A 118 23.19 6.20 -9.35
N PHE A 119 22.42 6.17 -10.45
CA PHE A 119 21.54 5.05 -10.78
C PHE A 119 22.11 4.18 -11.91
N SER A 120 22.06 2.85 -11.75
CA SER A 120 22.44 1.94 -12.81
C SER A 120 21.41 1.91 -13.94
N HIS A 121 21.88 2.03 -15.18
CA HIS A 121 21.04 1.94 -16.38
C HIS A 121 20.42 0.56 -16.60
N ALA A 122 20.92 -0.49 -15.94
CA ALA A 122 20.43 -1.86 -16.13
C ALA A 122 19.01 -2.07 -15.55
N TYR A 123 18.54 -1.17 -14.68
CA TYR A 123 17.32 -1.35 -13.88
C TYR A 123 16.12 -0.52 -14.34
N ARG A 124 16.16 0.03 -15.56
CA ARG A 124 15.20 1.01 -16.10
C ARG A 124 13.72 0.66 -15.96
N ALA A 125 13.32 -0.56 -16.34
CA ALA A 125 11.91 -0.97 -16.40
C ALA A 125 11.54 -2.18 -15.54
N PRO A 126 12.42 -3.20 -15.34
CA PRO A 126 12.04 -4.41 -14.62
C PRO A 126 11.58 -4.17 -13.17
N ARG A 127 12.15 -3.17 -12.48
CA ARG A 127 11.78 -2.86 -11.09
C ARG A 127 10.38 -2.27 -10.93
N MET A 128 9.81 -1.64 -11.96
CA MET A 128 8.41 -1.18 -11.94
C MET A 128 7.42 -2.34 -12.07
N GLY A 129 7.78 -3.34 -12.89
CA GLY A 129 6.95 -4.54 -13.09
C GLY A 129 7.10 -5.57 -11.97
N TYR A 130 8.22 -5.53 -11.23
CA TYR A 130 8.53 -6.54 -10.22
C TYR A 130 7.45 -6.64 -9.13
N PRO A 131 6.91 -5.55 -8.54
CA PRO A 131 5.82 -5.67 -7.57
C PRO A 131 4.57 -6.34 -8.12
N LEU A 132 4.21 -6.06 -9.39
CA LEU A 132 3.06 -6.71 -10.05
C LEU A 132 3.31 -8.20 -10.29
N LEU A 133 4.53 -8.56 -10.71
CA LEU A 133 4.94 -9.95 -10.92
C LEU A 133 5.10 -10.71 -9.60
N ALA A 134 5.51 -10.03 -8.52
CA ALA A 134 5.69 -10.58 -7.19
C ALA A 134 4.37 -10.69 -6.40
N ALA A 135 3.35 -9.88 -6.73
CA ALA A 135 2.09 -9.82 -6.00
C ALA A 135 1.37 -11.18 -5.86
N PRO A 136 1.30 -12.05 -6.89
CA PRO A 136 0.72 -13.39 -6.74
C PRO A 136 1.46 -14.25 -5.71
N PHE A 137 2.79 -14.10 -5.61
CA PHE A 137 3.63 -14.86 -4.69
C PHE A 137 3.52 -14.38 -3.24
N ALA A 138 3.13 -13.12 -3.03
CA ALA A 138 2.90 -12.56 -1.70
C ALA A 138 1.79 -13.30 -0.93
N LEU A 139 0.82 -13.89 -1.62
CA LEU A 139 -0.25 -14.69 -1.02
C LEU A 139 0.27 -15.96 -0.33
N PHE A 140 1.44 -16.44 -0.73
CA PHE A 140 2.07 -17.64 -0.19
C PHE A 140 3.18 -17.32 0.83
N GLY A 141 3.35 -16.03 1.17
CA GLY A 141 4.37 -15.57 2.11
C GLY A 141 5.78 -16.02 1.71
N SER A 142 6.58 -16.46 2.68
CA SER A 142 7.94 -16.95 2.45
C SER A 142 8.04 -18.16 1.51
N TRP A 143 6.96 -18.92 1.33
CA TRP A 143 6.93 -20.09 0.45
C TRP A 143 6.73 -19.74 -1.02
N GLY A 144 6.21 -18.56 -1.33
CA GLY A 144 6.00 -18.10 -2.71
C GLY A 144 7.28 -17.99 -3.53
N VAL A 145 8.44 -17.86 -2.88
CA VAL A 145 9.76 -17.82 -3.54
C VAL A 145 10.27 -19.22 -3.90
N VAL A 146 9.85 -20.27 -3.18
CA VAL A 146 10.31 -21.64 -3.37
C VAL A 146 9.49 -22.37 -4.44
N THR A 147 8.21 -22.02 -4.58
CA THR A 147 7.27 -22.67 -5.50
C THR A 147 7.01 -21.91 -6.79
N GLY A 148 7.66 -20.76 -6.99
CA GLY A 148 7.48 -19.86 -8.13
C GLY A 148 8.55 -19.99 -9.20
#